data_AF-A0A920PTL0-F1
#
_entry.id   AF-A0A920PTL0-F1
#
_cell.length_a   1.000
_cell.length_b   1.000
_cell.length_c   1.000
_cell.angle_alpha   90.00
_cell.angle_beta   90.00
_cell.angle_gamma   90.00
#
_symmetry.space_group_name_H-M   'P 1'
#
loop_
_entity.id
_entity.type
_entity.pdbx_description
1 polymer ?
#
loop_
_entity_poly.entity_id
_entity_poly.type
_entity_poly.pdbx_seq_one_letter_code
_entity_poly.pdbx_strand_id
1 'polypeptide(L)'
;MVNLSAAEGHPSAVMDMSFANQALSAEYIYNNRGTLPIGVHVVPADMDAEIGRLKLQSMGVSIDVLSAAQQKYQDSWQEGT
;
A
#
# COMPACT_ATOMS: atom_id res chain seq x y z
N MET A 1 -21.60 -16.38 -0.42
CA MET A 1 -20.21 -16.41 -0.93
C MET A 1 -19.75 -17.86 -0.97
N VAL A 2 -19.61 -18.46 -2.16
CA VAL A 2 -19.35 -19.91 -2.28
C VAL A 2 -17.95 -20.32 -1.79
N ASN A 3 -16.97 -19.42 -1.92
CA ASN A 3 -15.58 -19.63 -1.49
C ASN A 3 -15.37 -19.59 0.03
N LEU A 4 -16.25 -18.93 0.79
CA LEU A 4 -16.26 -19.00 2.26
C LEU A 4 -17.20 -20.10 2.78
N SER A 5 -18.29 -20.40 2.06
CA SER A 5 -19.28 -21.38 2.52
C SER A 5 -18.94 -22.82 2.16
N ALA A 6 -18.10 -23.05 1.14
CA ALA A 6 -17.72 -24.38 0.65
C ALA A 6 -16.19 -24.58 0.54
N ALA A 7 -15.38 -23.64 1.06
CA ALA A 7 -13.91 -23.71 1.11
C ALA A 7 -13.37 -22.78 2.23
N GLU A 8 -12.05 -22.59 2.33
CA GLU A 8 -11.38 -21.86 3.41
C GLU A 8 -11.24 -20.33 3.18
N GLY A 9 -11.92 -19.77 2.17
CA GLY A 9 -11.77 -18.34 1.84
C GLY A 9 -10.42 -18.01 1.19
N HIS A 10 -9.92 -16.79 1.42
CA HIS A 10 -8.63 -16.36 0.85
C HIS A 10 -7.45 -16.89 1.68
N PRO A 11 -6.37 -17.36 1.05
CA PRO A 11 -5.15 -17.75 1.76
C PRO A 11 -4.63 -16.62 2.65
N SER A 12 -4.08 -16.97 3.81
CA SER A 12 -3.56 -16.02 4.81
C SER A 12 -2.58 -15.00 4.21
N ALA A 13 -1.79 -15.44 3.23
CA ALA A 13 -0.80 -14.61 2.52
C ALA A 13 -1.40 -13.52 1.62
N VAL A 14 -2.72 -13.51 1.39
CA VAL A 14 -3.44 -12.48 0.64
C VAL A 14 -4.29 -11.63 1.59
N MET A 15 -4.74 -12.20 2.70
CA MET A 15 -5.51 -11.50 3.73
C MET A 15 -4.66 -10.57 4.60
N ASP A 16 -3.35 -10.81 4.72
CA ASP A 16 -2.43 -9.97 5.49
C ASP A 16 -2.38 -8.52 4.99
N MET A 17 -2.36 -8.31 3.66
CA MET A 17 -2.43 -6.98 3.05
C MET A 17 -3.77 -6.28 3.32
N SER A 18 -4.87 -7.04 3.34
CA SER A 18 -6.19 -6.48 3.66
C SER A 18 -6.27 -6.04 5.12
N PHE A 19 -5.75 -6.84 6.04
CA PHE A 19 -5.72 -6.48 7.47
C PHE A 19 -4.75 -5.33 7.76
N ALA A 20 -3.61 -5.26 7.07
CA ALA A 20 -2.71 -4.11 7.17
C ALA A 20 -3.41 -2.82 6.73
N ASN A 21 -4.14 -2.85 5.60
CA ASN A 21 -4.94 -1.72 5.13
C ASN A 21 -5.99 -1.28 6.16
N GLN A 22 -6.69 -2.23 6.78
CA GLN A 22 -7.68 -1.93 7.81
C GLN A 22 -7.05 -1.34 9.08
N ALA A 23 -5.91 -1.88 9.53
CA ALA A 23 -5.22 -1.41 10.73
C ALA A 23 -4.68 0.02 10.54
N LEU A 24 -4.00 0.29 9.42
CA LEU A 24 -3.47 1.61 9.12
C LEU A 24 -4.58 2.63 8.84
N SER A 25 -5.69 2.20 8.22
CA SER A 25 -6.86 3.08 8.07
C SER A 25 -7.47 3.47 9.42
N ALA A 26 -7.54 2.54 10.38
CA ALA A 26 -8.01 2.84 11.73
C ALA A 26 -7.09 3.83 12.45
N GLU A 27 -5.77 3.66 12.33
CA GLU A 27 -4.78 4.61 12.84
C GLU A 27 -4.91 5.99 12.18
N TYR A 28 -5.06 6.04 10.86
CA TYR A 28 -5.24 7.29 10.11
C TYR A 28 -6.47 8.06 10.59
N ILE A 29 -7.60 7.38 10.78
CA ILE A 29 -8.82 8.00 11.32
C ILE A 29 -8.60 8.54 12.73
N TYR A 30 -7.92 7.78 13.59
CA TYR A 30 -7.62 8.18 14.96
C TYR A 30 -6.74 9.44 15.02
N ASN A 31 -5.70 9.47 14.19
CA ASN A 31 -4.75 10.59 14.10
C ASN A 31 -5.38 11.85 13.48
N ASN A 32 -6.33 11.68 12.56
CA ASN A 32 -7.05 12.76 11.86
C ASN A 32 -8.46 13.00 12.40
N ARG A 33 -8.71 12.60 13.66
CA ARG A 33 -10.04 12.78 14.28
C ARG A 33 -10.42 14.27 14.30
N GLY A 34 -11.64 14.56 13.84
CA GLY A 34 -12.17 15.92 13.79
C GLY A 34 -11.67 16.79 12.63
N THR A 35 -10.72 16.33 11.83
CA THR A 35 -10.30 17.02 10.59
C THR A 35 -10.90 16.39 9.34
N LEU A 36 -11.24 15.10 9.40
CA LEU A 36 -11.88 14.39 8.29
C LEU A 36 -13.37 14.78 8.18
N PRO A 37 -13.83 15.27 7.00
CA PRO A 37 -15.25 15.47 6.73
C PRO A 37 -16.07 14.19 6.89
N ILE A 38 -17.37 14.31 7.15
CA ILE A 38 -18.27 13.14 7.12
C ILE A 38 -18.34 12.62 5.68
N GLY A 39 -17.98 11.35 5.47
CA GLY A 39 -18.01 10.74 4.15
C GLY A 39 -17.11 9.52 4.03
N VAL A 40 -17.03 8.99 2.81
CA VAL A 40 -16.10 7.92 2.44
C VAL A 40 -14.80 8.56 1.99
N HIS A 41 -13.70 8.17 2.65
CA HIS A 41 -12.36 8.65 2.34
C HIS A 41 -11.58 7.54 1.65
N VAL A 42 -10.83 7.91 0.61
CA VAL A 42 -9.88 7.00 -0.02
C VAL A 42 -8.64 6.91 0.86
N VAL A 43 -8.10 5.70 0.99
CA VAL A 43 -6.80 5.48 1.65
C VAL A 43 -5.72 6.29 0.93
N PRO A 44 -4.91 7.09 1.66
CA PRO A 44 -3.78 7.80 1.06
C PRO A 44 -2.83 6.86 0.31
N ALA A 45 -2.35 7.29 -0.86
CA ALA A 45 -1.57 6.44 -1.76
C ALA A 45 -0.19 6.04 -1.18
N ASP A 46 0.41 6.92 -0.38
CA ASP A 46 1.63 6.66 0.38
C ASP A 46 1.43 5.55 1.42
N MET A 47 0.26 5.49 2.05
CA MET A 47 -0.09 4.43 2.99
C MET A 47 -0.22 3.07 2.30
N ASP A 48 -0.84 3.03 1.12
CA ASP A 48 -0.95 1.80 0.32
C ASP A 48 0.42 1.32 -0.20
N ALA A 49 1.28 2.26 -0.62
CA ALA A 49 2.66 1.97 -1.01
C ALA A 49 3.48 1.38 0.15
N GLU A 50 3.28 1.89 1.37
CA GLU A 50 3.97 1.38 2.56
C GLU A 50 3.53 -0.06 2.91
N ILE A 51 2.25 -0.40 2.74
CA ILE A 51 1.78 -1.79 2.91
C ILE A 51 2.46 -2.72 1.91
N GLY A 52 2.56 -2.30 0.64
CA GLY A 52 3.29 -3.03 -0.38
C GLY A 52 4.77 -3.23 -0.01
N ARG A 53 5.42 -2.18 0.50
CA ARG A 53 6.81 -2.24 0.96
C ARG A 53 6.99 -3.22 2.11
N LEU A 54 6.11 -3.19 3.12
CA LEU A 54 6.13 -4.10 4.27
C LEU A 54 5.88 -5.56 3.87
N LYS A 55 5.00 -5.80 2.90
CA LYS A 55 4.76 -7.14 2.34
C LYS A 55 5.99 -7.70 1.65
N LEU A 56 6.63 -6.91 0.79
CA LEU A 56 7.87 -7.32 0.13
C LEU A 56 8.98 -7.59 1.14
N GLN A 57 9.12 -6.74 2.16
CA GLN A 57 10.07 -6.94 3.24
C GLN A 57 9.82 -8.24 4.03
N SER A 58 8.57 -8.58 4.34
CA SER A 58 8.23 -9.82 5.06
C SER A 58 8.50 -11.08 4.21
N MET A 59 8.49 -10.94 2.88
CA MET A 59 8.87 -11.98 1.92
C MET A 59 10.39 -12.04 1.67
N GLY A 60 11.18 -11.15 2.28
CA GLY A 60 12.63 -11.05 2.04
C GLY A 60 13.01 -10.44 0.70
N VAL A 61 12.08 -9.72 0.04
CA VAL A 61 12.32 -9.04 -1.23
C VAL A 61 12.79 -7.61 -0.96
N SER A 62 13.93 -7.23 -1.54
CA SER A 62 14.45 -5.86 -1.50
C SER A 62 13.98 -5.05 -2.71
N ILE A 63 13.68 -3.78 -2.50
CA ILE A 63 13.40 -2.81 -3.56
C ILE A 63 14.69 -2.01 -3.79
N ASP A 64 15.16 -1.96 -5.03
CA ASP A 64 16.33 -1.16 -5.39
C ASP A 64 16.05 0.34 -5.28
N VAL A 65 17.09 1.12 -5.03
CA VAL A 65 17.02 2.58 -4.98
C VAL A 65 17.67 3.15 -6.23
N LEU A 66 16.99 4.09 -6.90
CA LEU A 66 17.55 4.78 -8.05
C LEU A 66 18.84 5.49 -7.65
N SER A 67 19.91 5.26 -8.42
CA SER A 67 21.13 6.07 -8.34
C SER A 67 20.83 7.52 -8.72
N ALA A 68 21.67 8.45 -8.26
CA ALA A 68 21.55 9.86 -8.62
C ALA A 68 21.55 10.09 -10.15
N ALA A 69 22.27 9.26 -10.91
CA ALA A 69 22.29 9.29 -12.36
C ALA A 69 20.95 8.83 -12.97
N GLN A 70 20.34 7.76 -12.43
CA GLN A 70 19.03 7.27 -12.88
C GLN A 70 17.90 8.24 -12.53
N GLN A 71 17.94 8.86 -11.34
CA GLN A 71 16.97 9.88 -10.94
C GLN A 71 17.08 11.10 -11.87
N LYS A 72 18.30 11.60 -12.09
CA LYS A 72 18.56 12.72 -13.01
C LYS A 72 18.07 12.40 -14.43
N TYR A 73 18.27 11.17 -14.91
CA TYR A 73 17.81 10.72 -16.21
C TYR A 73 16.27 10.69 -16.31
N GLN A 74 15.57 10.18 -15.29
CA GLN A 74 14.10 10.21 -15.25
C GLN A 74 13.55 11.63 -15.24
N ASP A 75 14.17 12.54 -14.48
CA ASP A 75 13.71 13.92 -14.34
C ASP A 75 14.07 14.79 -15.56
N SER A 76 15.08 14.38 -16.34
CA SER A 76 15.50 15.07 -17.56
C SER A 76 14.61 14.71 -18.76
N TRP A 77 13.37 15.18 -18.75
CA TRP A 77 12.42 15.14 -19.88
C TRP A 77 12.84 16.04 -21.06
N GLN A 78 14.08 15.96 -21.53
CA GLN A 78 14.55 16.68 -22.74
C GLN A 78 14.74 15.80 -23.97
N GLU A 79 14.83 14.47 -23.82
CA GLU A 79 14.87 13.55 -24.96
C GLU A 79 13.80 12.47 -24.77
N GLY A 80 12.56 12.82 -25.13
CA GLY A 80 11.46 11.88 -25.19
C GLY A 80 11.54 10.99 -26.42
N THR A 81 10.96 9.80 -26.31
CA THR A 81 10.22 9.16 -27.41
C THR A 81 8.77 9.11 -27.03
#